data_AF-R1EEC5-F1
#
_entry.id   AF-R1EEC5-F1
#
_cell.length_a   1.000
_cell.length_b   1.000
_cell.length_c   1.000
_cell.angle_alpha   90.00
_cell.angle_beta   90.00
_cell.angle_gamma   90.00
#
_symmetry.space_group_name_H-M   'P 1'
#
loop_
_entity.id
_entity.type
_entity.pdbx_description
1 polymer ?
#
loop_
_entity_poly.entity_id
_entity_poly.type
_entity_poly.pdbx_seq_one_letter_code
_entity_poly.pdbx_strand_id
1 'polypeptide(L)' 'YVDEIACIGCTFCADVARGTFYMDEQAGRARVFNQGGDEPDVIQEAIDTCPVNCITYVDLEDLQILESEREGQVI' A
#
# COMPACT_ATOMS: atom_id res chain seq x y z
N TYR A 1 3.75 -2.78 2.27
CA TYR A 1 2.38 -3.23 2.50
C TYR A 1 1.47 -2.03 2.73
N VAL A 2 0.19 -2.11 2.35
CA VAL A 2 -0.82 -1.08 2.62
C VAL A 2 -1.92 -1.71 3.47
N ASP A 3 -2.23 -1.13 4.62
CA ASP A 3 -3.41 -1.49 5.41
C ASP A 3 -4.67 -0.93 4.74
N GLU A 4 -5.44 -1.81 4.10
CA GLU A 4 -6.64 -1.43 3.35
C GLU A 4 -7.82 -1.01 4.24
N ILE A 5 -7.86 -1.41 5.51
CA ILE A 5 -8.88 -0.95 6.46
C ILE A 5 -8.61 0.50 6.84
N ALA A 6 -7.35 0.84 7.13
CA ALA A 6 -6.96 2.20 7.49
C ALA A 6 -6.90 3.14 6.28
N CYS A 7 -6.65 2.62 5.08
CA CYS A 7 -6.54 3.42 3.88
C CYS A 7 -7.85 4.15 3.56
N ILE A 8 -7.78 5.46 3.30
CA ILE A 8 -8.94 6.31 2.99
C ILE A 8 -9.10 6.62 1.48
N GLY A 9 -8.28 6.01 0.62
CA GLY A 9 -8.38 6.19 -0.83
C GLY A 9 -7.91 7.55 -1.36
N CYS A 10 -6.95 8.22 -0.71
CA CYS A 10 -6.47 9.56 -1.10
C CYS A 10 -5.60 9.64 -2.37
N THR A 11 -5.28 8.50 -3.00
CA THR A 11 -4.53 8.32 -4.26
C THR A 11 -3.07 8.77 -4.33
N PHE A 12 -2.55 9.58 -3.39
CA PHE A 12 -1.20 10.12 -3.48
C PHE A 12 -0.08 9.08 -3.67
N CYS A 13 -0.13 7.96 -2.95
CA CYS A 13 0.88 6.90 -3.10
C CYS A 13 0.95 6.34 -4.54
N ALA A 14 -0.20 6.17 -5.20
CA ALA A 14 -0.28 5.71 -6.58
C ALA A 14 0.14 6.80 -7.59
N ASP A 15 0.02 8.08 -7.23
CA ASP A 15 0.50 9.18 -8.07
C ASP A 15 2.02 9.39 -7.99
N VAL A 16 2.60 9.22 -6.79
CA VAL A 16 4.04 9.39 -6.50
C VAL A 16 4.85 8.19 -6.98
N ALA A 17 4.46 6.96 -6.60
CA ALA A 17 5.19 5.73 -6.88
C ALA A 17 4.33 4.77 -7.72
N ARG A 18 4.14 5.14 -8.99
CA ARG A 18 3.27 4.46 -9.98
C ARG A 18 3.72 3.05 -10.35
N GLY A 19 5.02 2.77 -10.19
CA GLY A 19 5.57 1.43 -10.41
C GLY A 19 5.31 0.48 -9.25
N THR A 20 4.90 0.99 -8.09
CA THR A 20 4.79 0.26 -6.82
C THR A 20 3.35 0.12 -6.33
N PHE A 21 2.58 1.22 -6.37
CA PHE A 21 1.22 1.29 -5.84
C PHE A 21 0.17 1.44 -6.94
N TYR A 22 -1.02 0.92 -6.68
CA TYR A 22 -2.20 1.15 -7.49
C TYR A 22 -3.44 1.35 -6.61
N MET A 23 -4.51 1.90 -7.19
CA MET A 23 -5.81 2.01 -6.53
C MET A 23 -6.70 0.88 -6.99
N ASP A 24 -7.22 0.08 -6.06
CA ASP A 24 -8.29 -0.86 -6.32
C ASP A 24 -9.62 -0.10 -6.46
N GLU A 25 -10.20 -0.12 -7.67
CA GLU A 25 -11.43 0.60 -7.97
C GLU A 25 -12.66 0.04 -7.25
N GLN A 26 -12.65 -1.25 -6.89
CA GLN A 26 -13.79 -1.90 -6.22
C GLN A 26 -13.78 -1.58 -4.72
N ALA A 27 -12.61 -1.68 -4.09
CA ALA A 27 -12.46 -1.36 -2.66
C ALA A 27 -12.32 0.14 -2.39
N GLY A 28 -11.88 0.93 -3.39
CA GLY A 28 -11.51 2.34 -3.19
C GLY A 28 -10.31 2.48 -2.25
N ARG A 29 -9.37 1.52 -2.30
CA ARG A 29 -8.20 1.42 -1.43
C ARG A 29 -6.92 1.28 -2.24
N ALA A 30 -5.81 1.75 -1.69
CA ALA A 30 -4.50 1.57 -2.32
C ALA A 30 -3.95 0.18 -2.03
N ARG A 31 -3.19 -0.38 -2.97
CA ARG A 31 -2.51 -1.66 -2.83
C ARG A 31 -1.12 -1.61 -3.46
N VAL A 32 -0.23 -2.49 -2.99
CA VAL A 32 1.11 -2.67 -3.57
C VAL A 32 1.05 -3.82 -4.57
N PHE A 33 1.33 -3.57 -5.85
CA PHE A 33 1.34 -4.63 -6.87
C PHE A 33 2.75 -5.11 -7.24
N ASN A 34 3.75 -4.25 -7.05
CA ASN A 34 5.13 -4.54 -7.42
C ASN A 34 6.09 -3.90 -6.41
N GLN A 35 6.53 -4.68 -5.43
CA GLN A 35 7.44 -4.20 -4.39
C GLN A 35 8.81 -3.91 -5.00
N GLY A 36 9.29 -2.67 -4.84
CA GLY A 36 10.53 -2.22 -5.49
C GLY A 36 10.35 -1.85 -6.97
N GLY A 37 9.12 -1.54 -7.41
CA GLY A 37 8.84 -1.09 -8.77
C GLY A 37 9.31 0.34 -9.07
N ASP A 38 9.60 1.13 -8.05
CA ASP A 38 10.22 2.46 -8.13
C ASP A 38 11.50 2.52 -7.28
N GLU A 39 12.28 3.59 -7.44
CA GLU A 39 13.46 3.84 -6.63
C GLU A 39 13.10 3.95 -5.13
N PRO A 40 13.95 3.47 -4.20
CA PRO A 40 13.65 3.47 -2.75
C PRO A 40 13.24 4.83 -2.19
N ASP A 41 13.86 5.92 -2.66
CA ASP A 41 13.54 7.28 -2.23
C ASP A 41 12.12 7.70 -2.67
N VAL A 42 11.67 7.27 -3.85
CA VAL A 42 10.31 7.55 -4.38
C VAL A 42 9.27 6.74 -3.60
N ILE A 43 9.59 5.49 -3.25
CA ILE A 43 8.72 4.67 -2.40
C ILE A 43 8.61 5.29 -1.00
N GLN A 44 9.72 5.79 -0.44
CA GLN A 44 9.72 6.47 0.85
C GLN A 44 8.88 7.76 0.81
N GLU A 45 8.98 8.55 -0.25
CA GLU A 45 8.11 9.73 -0.45
C GLU A 45 6.62 9.34 -0.50
N ALA A 46 6.29 8.26 -1.21
CA ALA A 46 4.90 7.74 -1.25
C ALA A 46 4.40 7.28 0.12
N ILE A 47 5.27 6.74 0.97
CA ILE A 47 4.95 6.37 2.36
C ILE A 47 4.71 7.64 3.19
N ASP A 48 5.63 8.61 3.12
CA ASP A 48 5.60 9.84 3.93
C ASP A 48 4.43 10.78 3.56
N THR A 49 3.93 10.69 2.33
CA THR A 49 2.77 11.45 1.86
C THR A 49 1.43 10.86 2.29
N CYS A 50 1.40 9.67 2.89
CA CYS A 50 0.17 9.03 3.32
C CYS A 50 -0.46 9.78 4.51
N PRO A 51 -1.67 10.37 4.37
CA PRO A 51 -2.26 11.21 5.42
C PRO A 51 -2.69 10.43 6.67
N VAL A 52 -2.78 9.10 6.57
CA VAL A 52 -3.20 8.20 7.66
C VAL A 52 -2.12 7.18 8.03
N ASN A 53 -0.90 7.32 7.48
CA ASN A 53 0.25 6.43 7.74
C ASN A 53 -0.09 4.93 7.61
N CYS A 54 -0.90 4.55 6.62
CA CYS A 54 -1.33 3.16 6.42
C CYS A 54 -0.38 2.33 5.54
N ILE A 55 0.85 2.81 5.28
CA ILE A 55 1.82 2.16 4.39
C ILE A 55 3.10 1.87 5.19
N THR A 56 3.57 0.62 5.14
CA THR A 56 4.72 0.17 5.92
C THR A 56 5.59 -0.81 5.14
N TYR A 57 6.91 -0.73 5.32
CA TYR A 57 7.80 -1.84 4.98
C TYR A 57 7.56 -2.99 5.94
N VAL A 58 7.58 -4.20 5.40
CA VAL A 58 7.38 -5.45 6.14
C VAL A 58 8.34 -6.49 5.59
N ASP A 59 8.78 -7.40 6.44
CA ASP A 59 9.57 -8.55 6.01
C ASP A 59 8.68 -9.56 5.29
N LEU A 60 9.30 -10.52 4.59
CA LEU A 60 8.58 -11.49 3.76
C LEU A 60 7.63 -12.36 4.59
N GLU A 61 8.06 -12.76 5.79
CA GLU A 61 7.24 -13.57 6.70
C GLU A 61 6.00 -12.81 7.17
N ASP A 62 6.16 -11.54 7.56
CA ASP A 62 5.06 -10.68 7.99
C ASP A 62 4.11 -10.39 6.82
N LEU A 63 4.64 -10.17 5.62
CA LEU A 63 3.84 -9.95 4.42
C LEU A 63 2.89 -11.13 4.14
N GLN A 64 3.38 -12.37 4.29
CA GLN A 64 2.54 -13.57 4.08
C GLN A 64 1.38 -13.64 5.08
N ILE A 65 1.65 -13.29 6.34
CA ILE A 65 0.63 -13.25 7.39
C ILE A 65 -0.40 -12.16 7.08
N LEU A 66 0.06 -10.95 6.79
CA LEU A 66 -0.79 -9.80 6.51
C LEU A 66 -1.71 -10.03 5.30
N GLU A 67 -1.20 -10.58 4.20
CA GLU A 67 -2.03 -10.91 3.04
C GLU A 67 -3.06 -12.01 3.34
N SER A 68 -2.70 -13.01 4.15
CA SER A 68 -3.65 -14.05 4.58
C SER A 68 -4.74 -13.48 5.49
N GLU A 69 -4.42 -12.55 6.39
CA GLU A 69 -5.41 -11.90 7.27
C GLU A 69 -6.33 -10.97 6.48
N ARG A 70 -5.77 -10.26 5.50
CA ARG A 70 -6.50 -9.35 4.61
C ARG A 70 -7.65 -10.05 3.86
N GLU A 71 -7.48 -11.29 3.41
CA GLU A 71 -8.56 -12.05 2.76
C GLU A 71 -9.81 -12.21 3.63
N GLY A 72 -9.65 -12.18 4.95
CA GLY A 72 -10.77 -12.23 5.91
C GLY A 72 -11.35 -10.87 6.29
N GLN A 73 -10.75 -9.77 5.82
CA GLN A 73 -11.21 -8.42 6.15
C GLN A 73 -12.40 -8.03 5.28
N VAL A 74 -13.43 -7.46 5.91
CA VAL A 74 -14.58 -6.87 5.21
C VAL A 74 -14.31 -5.37 5.07
N ILE A 75 -14.12 -4.93 3.83
CA ILE A 75 -13.73 -3.56 3.45
C ILE A 75 -14.92 -2.82 2.83
#